data_AF-U3TVQ7-F1
#
_entry.id   AF-U3TVQ7-F1
#
_cell.length_a   1.000
_cell.length_b   1.000
_cell.length_c   1.000
_cell.angle_alpha   90.00
_cell.angle_beta   90.00
_cell.angle_gamma   90.00
#
_symmetry.space_group_name_H-M   'P 1'
#
loop_
_entity.id
_entity.type
_entity.pdbx_description
1 polymer ?
#
loop_
_entity_poly.entity_id
_entity_poly.type
_entity_poly.pdbx_seq_one_letter_code
_entity_poly.pdbx_strand_id
1 'polypeptide(L)'
;MEDYTYNFAPGNELVLGSHMLEVCPSIAKEEKPLIDVQFLGIGGKADPARLIFSTPAGRAVNANVIDMGDRFRLLVNVVDTIEQPQALPKLPVARALWRAQPSLATASEAWILAGGAHHTVFSQALDVEDMYLYGELHGIEVLVIDDETRLPAFKDAQRWNDAYYRLKR
;
A
#
# COMPACT_ATOMS: atom_id res chain seq x y z
N MET A 1 -0.94 -0.93 6.78
CA MET A 1 -0.71 0.36 6.11
C MET A 1 -1.99 0.73 5.40
N GLU A 2 -2.30 2.03 5.31
CA GLU A 2 -3.50 2.52 4.64
C GLU A 2 -3.14 3.81 3.87
N ASP A 3 -3.56 3.89 2.61
CA ASP A 3 -3.45 5.09 1.78
C ASP A 3 -4.32 6.20 2.40
N TYR A 4 -3.68 7.19 3.03
CA TYR A 4 -4.36 8.12 3.93
C TYR A 4 -4.73 9.44 3.25
N THR A 5 -3.85 9.97 2.40
CA THR A 5 -4.11 11.16 1.58
C THR A 5 -3.13 11.29 0.42
N TYR A 6 -3.39 12.24 -0.49
CA TYR A 6 -2.63 12.42 -1.73
C TYR A 6 -2.05 13.83 -1.89
N ASN A 7 -0.90 13.91 -2.55
CA ASN A 7 -0.35 15.13 -3.12
C ASN A 7 -0.45 15.05 -4.65
N PHE A 8 -1.13 16.00 -5.28
CA PHE A 8 -1.34 16.05 -6.74
C PHE A 8 -0.47 17.11 -7.45
N ALA A 9 0.66 17.49 -6.85
CA ALA A 9 1.57 18.41 -7.50
C ALA A 9 2.12 17.77 -8.80
N PRO A 10 2.00 18.43 -9.97
CA PRO A 10 2.43 17.84 -11.25
C PRO A 10 3.89 17.37 -11.25
N GLY A 11 4.14 16.11 -11.60
CA GLY A 11 5.47 15.47 -11.56
C GLY A 11 5.98 15.14 -10.15
N ASN A 12 5.19 15.44 -9.12
CA ASN A 12 5.46 15.14 -7.73
C ASN A 12 4.23 14.52 -7.06
N GLU A 13 3.51 13.66 -7.78
CA GLU A 13 2.36 12.96 -7.26
C GLU A 13 2.79 11.93 -6.21
N LEU A 14 2.20 12.01 -5.02
CA LEU A 14 2.58 11.18 -3.88
C LEU A 14 1.36 10.67 -3.12
N VAL A 15 1.55 9.54 -2.45
CA VAL A 15 0.63 9.01 -1.45
C VAL A 15 1.28 9.09 -0.09
N LEU A 16 0.56 9.66 0.89
CA LEU A 16 0.89 9.56 2.29
C LEU A 16 0.10 8.40 2.88
N GLY A 17 0.80 7.35 3.30
CA GLY A 17 0.20 6.24 4.04
C GLY A 17 0.42 6.36 5.54
N SER A 18 -0.59 5.91 6.28
CA SER A 18 -0.58 5.89 7.73
C SER A 18 -1.63 4.88 8.23
N HIS A 19 -2.09 5.07 9.45
CA HIS A 19 -3.32 4.54 10.01
C HIS A 19 -3.68 5.42 11.23
N MET A 20 -4.79 5.14 11.93
CA MET A 20 -5.18 5.95 13.09
C MET A 20 -4.10 6.01 14.19
N LEU A 21 -3.42 4.88 14.45
CA LEU A 21 -2.32 4.74 15.43
C LEU A 21 -1.27 3.69 15.01
N GLU A 22 -1.69 2.63 14.32
CA GLU A 22 -1.10 1.30 14.32
C GLU A 22 -0.10 1.09 13.17
N VAL A 23 0.91 1.94 13.09
CA VAL A 23 2.02 1.78 12.13
C VAL A 23 3.20 1.10 12.83
N CYS A 24 3.67 -0.02 12.27
CA CYS A 24 4.77 -0.80 12.85
C CYS A 24 6.11 -0.04 12.77
N PRO A 25 6.89 0.08 13.86
CA PRO A 25 8.19 0.76 13.82
C PRO A 25 9.29 -0.02 13.07
N SER A 26 9.01 -1.22 12.54
CA SER A 26 9.96 -1.96 11.69
C SER A 26 10.31 -1.23 10.40
N ILE A 27 9.52 -0.23 10.01
CA ILE A 27 9.75 0.64 8.85
C ILE A 27 10.14 2.06 9.28
N ALA A 28 10.61 2.27 10.51
CA ALA A 28 11.04 3.58 10.99
C ALA A 28 12.44 3.93 10.47
N LYS A 29 12.61 5.17 10.04
CA LYS A 29 13.90 5.76 9.69
C LYS A 29 14.68 6.14 10.93
N GLU A 30 14.01 6.73 11.91
CA GLU A 30 14.61 7.16 13.16
C GLU A 30 14.92 5.96 14.05
N GLU A 31 16.14 5.90 14.61
CA GLU A 31 16.53 4.86 15.58
C GLU A 31 15.61 4.85 16.81
N LYS A 32 15.09 6.02 17.19
CA LYS A 32 14.21 6.22 18.34
C LYS A 32 12.95 6.98 17.92
N PRO A 33 11.86 6.27 17.57
CA PRO A 33 10.56 6.88 17.36
C PRO A 33 10.10 7.68 18.58
N LEU A 34 9.36 8.77 18.35
CA LEU A 34 8.74 9.57 19.40
C LEU A 34 7.52 8.83 19.97
N ILE A 35 7.42 8.71 21.29
CA ILE A 35 6.15 8.34 21.95
C ILE A 35 5.38 9.62 22.23
N ASP A 36 4.12 9.67 21.80
CA ASP A 36 3.25 10.83 22.01
C ASP A 36 1.82 10.40 22.38
N VAL A 37 1.11 11.26 23.13
CA VAL A 37 -0.25 11.05 23.61
C VAL A 37 -1.09 12.25 23.20
N GLN A 38 -2.09 12.04 22.34
CA GLN A 38 -2.97 13.11 21.87
C GLN A 38 -4.41 12.62 21.76
N PHE A 39 -5.35 13.57 21.73
CA PHE A 39 -6.77 13.30 21.54
C PHE A 39 -7.06 12.48 20.28
N LEU A 40 -7.88 11.43 20.44
CA LEU A 40 -8.47 10.65 19.36
C LEU A 40 -9.96 10.46 19.62
N GLY A 41 -10.80 11.13 18.82
CA GLY A 41 -12.26 11.05 18.98
C GLY A 41 -12.88 9.70 18.57
N ILE A 42 -12.22 8.94 17.69
CA ILE A 42 -12.71 7.65 17.19
C ILE A 42 -12.73 6.64 18.35
N GLY A 43 -13.91 6.07 18.62
CA GLY A 43 -14.11 5.10 19.71
C GLY A 43 -14.38 5.69 21.10
N GLY A 44 -14.24 7.01 21.29
CA GLY A 44 -14.64 7.71 22.52
C GLY A 44 -13.90 7.25 23.79
N LYS A 45 -12.60 6.96 23.67
CA LYS A 45 -11.74 6.52 24.78
C LYS A 45 -10.82 7.65 25.25
N ALA A 46 -10.02 7.36 26.28
CA ALA A 46 -8.95 8.25 26.71
C ALA A 46 -7.87 8.40 25.62
N ASP A 47 -7.13 9.50 25.68
CA ASP A 47 -6.07 9.83 24.72
C ASP A 47 -5.03 8.69 24.63
N PRO A 48 -4.90 8.01 23.48
CA PRO A 48 -4.02 6.87 23.33
C PRO A 48 -2.56 7.30 23.08
N ALA A 49 -1.63 6.52 23.62
CA ALA A 49 -0.21 6.62 23.26
C ALA A 49 0.05 6.00 21.88
N ARG A 50 0.96 6.58 21.11
CA ARG A 50 1.42 6.06 19.80
C ARG A 50 2.91 6.31 19.57
N LEU A 51 3.45 5.65 18.56
CA LEU A 51 4.78 5.97 18.01
C LEU A 51 4.62 6.90 16.79
N ILE A 52 5.46 7.93 16.73
CA ILE A 52 5.56 8.88 15.62
C ILE A 52 6.97 8.80 15.04
N PHE A 53 7.05 8.46 13.76
CA PHE A 53 8.30 8.29 12.99
C PHE A 53 8.02 8.41 11.48
N SER A 54 9.07 8.59 10.68
CA SER A 54 9.03 8.59 9.22
C SER A 54 9.52 7.25 8.67
N THR A 55 9.02 6.83 7.52
CA THR A 55 9.59 5.70 6.77
C THR A 55 10.79 6.13 5.91
N PRO A 56 11.88 5.35 5.84
CA PRO A 56 13.03 5.69 5.01
C PRO A 56 12.72 5.57 3.52
N ALA A 57 13.45 6.29 2.68
CA ALA A 57 13.35 6.12 1.24
C ALA A 57 13.80 4.74 0.77
N GLY A 58 13.20 4.25 -0.32
CA GLY A 58 13.54 2.97 -0.91
C GLY A 58 12.36 2.31 -1.62
N ARG A 59 12.68 1.38 -2.52
CA ARG A 59 11.68 0.55 -3.20
C ARG A 59 10.89 -0.27 -2.17
N ALA A 60 9.59 -0.41 -2.40
CA ALA A 60 8.69 -1.17 -1.56
C ALA A 60 7.56 -1.79 -2.38
N VAL A 61 6.79 -2.65 -1.73
CA VAL A 61 5.52 -3.15 -2.24
C VAL A 61 4.39 -2.85 -1.25
N ASN A 62 3.23 -2.49 -1.78
CA ASN A 62 1.95 -2.52 -1.09
C ASN A 62 1.18 -3.75 -1.60
N ALA A 63 0.95 -4.72 -0.72
CA ALA A 63 0.24 -5.95 -1.05
C ALA A 63 -1.11 -6.02 -0.34
N ASN A 64 -2.12 -6.59 -0.99
CA ASN A 64 -3.44 -6.80 -0.43
C ASN A 64 -4.04 -8.12 -0.95
N VAL A 65 -4.49 -9.00 -0.04
CA VAL A 65 -5.26 -10.20 -0.39
C VAL A 65 -6.74 -9.90 -0.22
N ILE A 66 -7.52 -10.11 -1.27
CA ILE A 66 -8.93 -9.76 -1.36
C ILE A 66 -9.74 -11.03 -1.60
N ASP A 67 -10.84 -11.17 -0.88
CA ASP A 67 -11.87 -12.17 -1.16
C ASP A 67 -12.77 -11.68 -2.29
N MET A 68 -12.77 -12.39 -3.42
CA MET A 68 -13.62 -12.10 -4.57
C MET A 68 -14.99 -12.83 -4.48
N GLY A 69 -15.28 -13.47 -3.35
CA GLY A 69 -16.46 -14.28 -3.07
C GLY A 69 -16.25 -15.74 -3.45
N ASP A 70 -16.00 -15.97 -4.73
CA ASP A 70 -15.42 -17.22 -5.21
C ASP A 70 -13.92 -16.94 -5.37
N ARG A 71 -12.99 -17.45 -4.57
CA ARG A 71 -11.53 -17.27 -4.75
C ARG A 71 -10.96 -15.98 -4.14
N PHE A 72 -9.63 -16.01 -3.97
CA PHE A 72 -8.84 -14.87 -3.53
C PHE A 72 -8.02 -14.28 -4.68
N ARG A 73 -7.70 -13.00 -4.56
CA ARG A 73 -6.79 -12.24 -5.42
C ARG A 73 -5.75 -11.55 -4.55
N LEU A 74 -4.47 -11.75 -4.85
CA LEU A 74 -3.36 -10.96 -4.33
C LEU A 74 -3.09 -9.82 -5.31
N LEU A 75 -3.30 -8.58 -4.85
CA LEU A 75 -2.96 -7.38 -5.59
C LEU A 75 -1.68 -6.77 -4.99
N VAL A 76 -0.73 -6.45 -5.86
CA VAL A 76 0.57 -5.91 -5.48
C VAL A 76 0.82 -4.64 -6.27
N ASN A 77 1.05 -3.51 -5.58
CA ASN A 77 1.54 -2.29 -6.21
C ASN A 77 2.98 -2.05 -5.78
N VAL A 78 3.84 -1.90 -6.78
CA VAL A 78 5.22 -1.46 -6.59
C VAL A 78 5.23 0.04 -6.35
N VAL A 79 5.93 0.45 -5.30
CA VAL A 79 6.02 1.85 -4.91
C VAL A 79 7.45 2.23 -4.55
N ASP A 80 7.78 3.50 -4.73
CA ASP A 80 9.06 4.07 -4.35
C ASP A 80 8.85 5.03 -3.18
N THR A 81 9.22 4.59 -1.99
CA THR A 81 9.16 5.43 -0.79
C THR A 81 10.19 6.53 -0.90
N ILE A 82 9.81 7.76 -0.57
CA ILE A 82 10.66 8.94 -0.65
C ILE A 82 10.93 9.52 0.74
N GLU A 83 12.02 10.27 0.83
CA GLU A 83 12.28 11.09 2.01
C GLU A 83 11.19 12.13 2.19
N GLN A 84 10.80 12.35 3.45
CA GLN A 84 9.81 13.37 3.77
C GLN A 84 10.38 14.76 3.44
N PRO A 85 9.78 15.50 2.49
CA PRO A 85 10.37 16.75 2.00
C PRO A 85 10.23 17.91 2.99
N GLN A 86 9.24 17.87 3.88
CA GLN A 86 8.94 18.92 4.85
C GLN A 86 8.46 18.33 6.17
N ALA A 87 8.71 19.02 7.29
CA ALA A 87 8.21 18.60 8.59
C ALA A 87 6.67 18.61 8.64
N LEU A 88 6.07 17.65 9.34
CA LEU A 88 4.62 17.53 9.55
C LEU A 88 4.29 17.70 11.05
N PRO A 89 4.52 18.89 11.64
CA PRO A 89 4.48 19.08 13.10
C PRO A 89 3.09 18.91 13.72
N LYS A 90 2.03 18.88 12.90
CA LYS A 90 0.64 18.72 13.32
C LYS A 90 0.06 17.35 12.98
N LEU A 91 0.82 16.47 12.31
CA LEU A 91 0.37 15.11 12.02
C LEU A 91 0.70 14.23 13.22
N PRO A 92 -0.29 13.68 13.95
CA PRO A 92 -0.02 13.06 15.23
C PRO A 92 0.24 11.54 15.11
N VAL A 93 0.65 11.08 13.94
CA VAL A 93 0.82 9.65 13.59
C VAL A 93 2.10 9.43 12.78
N ALA A 94 2.65 8.22 12.87
CA ALA A 94 3.69 7.77 11.96
C ALA A 94 3.19 7.66 10.52
N ARG A 95 4.09 7.77 9.56
CA ARG A 95 3.74 7.91 8.13
C ARG A 95 4.83 7.39 7.19
N ALA A 96 4.37 6.87 6.07
CA ALA A 96 5.18 6.59 4.89
C ALA A 96 4.72 7.50 3.74
N LEU A 97 5.65 7.89 2.88
CA LEU A 97 5.37 8.73 1.72
C LEU A 97 5.99 8.10 0.48
N TRP A 98 5.21 7.81 -0.55
CA TRP A 98 5.70 7.10 -1.72
C TRP A 98 5.13 7.64 -3.04
N ARG A 99 5.84 7.31 -4.12
CA ARG A 99 5.34 7.37 -5.50
C ARG A 99 4.83 5.99 -5.88
N ALA A 100 3.59 5.92 -6.37
CA ALA A 100 3.04 4.67 -6.88
C ALA A 100 3.45 4.49 -8.36
N GLN A 101 3.97 3.32 -8.71
CA GLN A 101 4.32 3.00 -10.10
C GLN A 101 3.06 2.58 -10.89
N PRO A 102 2.93 2.93 -12.18
CA PRO A 102 3.83 3.80 -12.97
C PRO A 102 3.56 5.29 -12.74
N SER A 103 2.38 5.61 -12.21
CA SER A 103 1.98 6.95 -11.80
C SER A 103 0.83 6.83 -10.81
N LEU A 104 0.61 7.85 -9.98
CA LEU A 104 -0.54 7.86 -9.04
C LEU A 104 -1.87 7.60 -9.77
N ALA A 105 -2.08 8.20 -10.94
CA ALA A 105 -3.31 8.05 -11.71
C ALA A 105 -3.52 6.60 -12.21
N THR A 106 -2.51 6.03 -12.87
CA THR A 106 -2.60 4.66 -13.38
C THR A 106 -2.66 3.63 -12.26
N ALA A 107 -1.84 3.81 -11.21
CA ALA A 107 -1.78 2.88 -10.09
C ALA A 107 -3.11 2.82 -9.35
N SER A 108 -3.67 3.99 -9.02
CA SER A 108 -4.97 4.08 -8.35
C SER A 108 -6.12 3.57 -9.23
N GLU A 109 -6.15 3.88 -10.54
CA GLU A 109 -7.17 3.33 -11.45
C GLU A 109 -7.07 1.80 -11.51
N ALA A 110 -5.87 1.25 -11.72
CA ALA A 110 -5.66 -0.19 -11.77
C ALA A 110 -6.04 -0.88 -10.44
N TRP A 111 -5.69 -0.27 -9.30
CA TRP A 111 -6.02 -0.79 -7.97
C TRP A 111 -7.53 -0.85 -7.74
N ILE A 112 -8.24 0.24 -8.06
CA ILE A 112 -9.70 0.33 -7.95
C ILE A 112 -10.37 -0.69 -8.89
N LEU A 113 -9.91 -0.79 -10.14
CA LEU A 113 -10.45 -1.75 -11.11
C LEU A 113 -10.28 -3.20 -10.64
N ALA A 114 -9.15 -3.52 -9.98
CA ALA A 114 -8.87 -4.84 -9.46
C ALA A 114 -9.63 -5.17 -8.16
N GLY A 115 -10.30 -4.19 -7.55
CA GLY A 115 -11.05 -4.33 -6.30
C GLY A 115 -10.18 -4.26 -5.04
N GLY A 116 -9.02 -3.62 -5.12
CA GLY A 116 -8.08 -3.51 -4.00
C GLY A 116 -8.67 -2.83 -2.76
N ALA A 117 -8.35 -3.35 -1.58
CA ALA A 117 -8.73 -2.71 -0.33
C ALA A 117 -7.91 -1.42 -0.09
N HIS A 118 -8.39 -0.58 0.83
CA HIS A 118 -7.62 0.55 1.37
C HIS A 118 -6.51 0.07 2.32
N HIS A 119 -6.69 -1.08 2.97
CA HIS A 119 -5.67 -1.70 3.81
C HIS A 119 -4.67 -2.52 3.00
N THR A 120 -3.40 -2.19 3.16
CA THR A 120 -2.25 -2.86 2.54
C THR A 120 -1.26 -3.34 3.59
N VAL A 121 -0.51 -4.39 3.24
CA VAL A 121 0.74 -4.74 3.89
C VAL A 121 1.86 -4.06 3.10
N PHE A 122 2.51 -3.10 3.74
CA PHE A 122 3.67 -2.40 3.18
C PHE A 122 4.95 -3.15 3.56
N SER A 123 5.86 -3.35 2.61
CA SER A 123 7.16 -3.96 2.85
C SER A 123 8.26 -3.34 2.00
N GLN A 124 9.39 -3.00 2.61
CA GLN A 124 10.66 -2.69 1.93
C GLN A 124 11.61 -3.89 1.87
N ALA A 125 11.25 -5.01 2.51
CA ALA A 125 12.08 -6.21 2.57
C ALA A 125 11.68 -7.28 1.55
N LEU A 126 10.45 -7.23 1.05
CA LEU A 126 9.90 -8.17 0.07
C LEU A 126 9.69 -7.46 -1.26
N ASP A 127 9.76 -8.21 -2.34
CA ASP A 127 9.56 -7.72 -3.69
C ASP A 127 8.44 -8.44 -4.45
N VAL A 128 8.35 -8.18 -5.75
CA VAL A 128 7.32 -8.76 -6.63
C VAL A 128 7.52 -10.26 -6.84
N GLU A 129 8.77 -10.75 -6.87
CA GLU A 129 9.07 -12.17 -7.05
C GLU A 129 8.59 -12.97 -5.83
N ASP A 130 8.82 -12.45 -4.62
CA ASP A 130 8.29 -13.02 -3.38
C ASP A 130 6.76 -13.15 -3.42
N MET A 131 6.07 -12.11 -3.92
CA MET A 131 4.61 -12.10 -4.01
C MET A 131 4.08 -13.10 -5.06
N TYR A 132 4.76 -13.22 -6.20
CA TYR A 132 4.41 -14.25 -7.19
C TYR A 132 4.60 -15.65 -6.61
N LEU A 133 5.73 -15.91 -5.95
CA LEU A 133 5.98 -17.20 -5.31
C LEU A 133 4.90 -17.52 -4.27
N TYR A 134 4.51 -16.55 -3.45
CA TYR A 134 3.40 -16.72 -2.50
C TYR A 134 2.09 -17.08 -3.21
N GLY A 135 1.75 -16.37 -4.29
CA GLY A 135 0.53 -16.62 -5.05
C GLY A 135 0.49 -18.01 -5.69
N GLU A 136 1.60 -18.43 -6.29
CA GLU A 136 1.75 -19.76 -6.89
C GLU A 136 1.60 -20.88 -5.86
N LEU A 137 2.27 -20.76 -4.70
CA LEU A 137 2.21 -21.73 -3.61
C LEU A 137 0.79 -21.93 -3.08
N HIS A 138 -0.02 -20.87 -3.06
CA HIS A 138 -1.40 -20.90 -2.56
C HIS A 138 -2.45 -21.05 -3.67
N GLY A 139 -2.04 -21.07 -4.94
CA GLY A 139 -2.93 -21.17 -6.07
C GLY A 139 -3.90 -19.98 -6.23
N ILE A 140 -3.51 -18.79 -5.78
CA ILE A 140 -4.31 -17.56 -5.87
C ILE A 140 -3.83 -16.67 -7.03
N GLU A 141 -4.74 -15.88 -7.59
CA GLU A 141 -4.38 -14.93 -8.64
C GLU A 141 -3.46 -13.84 -8.08
N VAL A 142 -2.37 -13.54 -8.79
CA VAL A 142 -1.53 -12.38 -8.52
C VAL A 142 -1.69 -11.36 -9.64
N LEU A 143 -2.02 -10.12 -9.28
CA LEU A 143 -2.00 -8.97 -10.18
C LEU A 143 -0.98 -7.97 -9.67
N VAL A 144 -0.09 -7.54 -10.57
CA VAL A 144 0.97 -6.58 -10.26
C VAL A 144 0.68 -5.26 -10.98
N ILE A 145 0.89 -4.18 -10.25
CA ILE A 145 0.84 -2.80 -10.74
C ILE A 145 2.23 -2.20 -10.52
N ASP A 146 2.93 -1.91 -11.61
CA ASP A 146 4.31 -1.45 -11.66
C ASP A 146 4.57 -0.55 -12.89
N ASP A 147 5.84 -0.23 -13.15
CA ASP A 147 6.26 0.63 -14.26
C ASP A 147 5.85 0.12 -15.67
N GLU A 148 5.61 -1.18 -15.83
CA GLU A 148 5.22 -1.78 -17.12
C GLU A 148 3.69 -1.79 -17.32
N THR A 149 2.93 -1.41 -16.29
CA THR A 149 1.48 -1.52 -16.28
C THR A 149 0.82 -0.57 -17.28
N ARG A 150 0.05 -1.16 -18.21
CA ARG A 150 -0.86 -0.43 -19.10
C ARG A 150 -2.29 -0.88 -18.88
N LEU A 151 -3.18 0.07 -18.61
CA LEU A 151 -4.58 -0.21 -18.26
C LEU A 151 -5.32 -1.15 -19.22
N PRO A 152 -5.17 -1.07 -20.56
CA PRO A 152 -5.81 -2.03 -21.45
C PRO A 152 -5.35 -3.47 -21.20
N ALA A 153 -4.03 -3.70 -21.15
CA ALA A 153 -3.46 -5.02 -20.89
C ALA A 153 -3.80 -5.53 -19.48
N PHE A 154 -3.81 -4.65 -18.48
CA PHE A 154 -4.20 -4.98 -17.12
C PHE A 154 -5.68 -5.40 -17.02
N LYS A 155 -6.58 -4.67 -17.71
CA LYS A 155 -8.01 -5.03 -17.83
C LYS A 155 -8.18 -6.37 -18.56
N ASP A 156 -7.38 -6.65 -19.58
CA ASP A 156 -7.44 -7.89 -20.35
C ASP A 156 -6.99 -9.10 -19.50
N ALA A 157 -5.86 -8.95 -18.79
CA ALA A 157 -5.35 -9.95 -17.86
C ALA A 157 -6.38 -10.34 -16.80
N GLN A 158 -7.07 -9.36 -16.20
CA GLN A 158 -8.15 -9.64 -15.25
C GLN A 158 -9.24 -10.54 -15.85
N ARG A 159 -9.69 -10.25 -17.08
CA ARG A 159 -10.76 -11.04 -17.73
C ARG A 159 -10.30 -12.46 -18.07
N TRP A 160 -9.05 -12.63 -18.51
CA TRP A 160 -8.48 -13.95 -18.79
C TRP A 160 -8.27 -14.76 -17.51
N ASN A 161 -7.74 -14.13 -16.47
CA ASN A 161 -7.52 -14.75 -15.17
C ASN A 161 -8.85 -15.15 -14.52
N ASP A 162 -9.88 -14.31 -14.57
CA ASP A 162 -11.21 -14.63 -14.06
C ASP A 162 -11.75 -15.94 -14.64
N ALA A 163 -11.57 -16.17 -15.95
CA ALA A 163 -11.96 -17.42 -16.58
C ALA A 163 -11.07 -18.59 -16.09
N TYR A 164 -9.75 -18.42 -16.06
CA TYR A 164 -8.80 -19.45 -15.63
C TYR A 164 -9.05 -19.91 -14.19
N TYR A 165 -9.11 -18.98 -13.23
CA TYR A 165 -9.23 -19.32 -11.81
C TYR A 165 -10.62 -19.86 -11.42
N ARG A 166 -11.66 -19.54 -12.21
CA ARG A 166 -12.97 -20.20 -12.07
C ARG A 166 -12.98 -21.64 -12.57
N LEU A 167 -12.24 -21.93 -13.65
CA LEU A 167 -12.17 -23.27 -14.25
C LEU A 167 -11.20 -24.22 -13.53
N LYS A 168 -10.17 -23.69 -12.86
CA LYS A 168 -9.18 -24.49 -12.11
C LYS A 168 -9.74 -25.16 -10.85
N ARG A 169 -10.93 -24.74 -10.40
CA ARG A 169 -11.59 -25.25 -9.19
C ARG A 169 -12.15 -26.66 -9.35
#